data_AF-A0A3S5JDK8-F1
#
_entry.id   AF-A0A3S5JDK8-F1
#
_cell.length_a   1.000
_cell.length_b   1.000
_cell.length_c   1.000
_cell.angle_alpha   90.00
_cell.angle_beta   90.00
_cell.angle_gamma   90.00
#
_symmetry.space_group_name_H-M   'P 1'
#
loop_
_entity.id
_entity.type
_entity.pdbx_description
1 polymer ?
#
loop_
_entity_poly.entity_id
_entity_poly.type
_entity_poly.pdbx_seq_one_letter_code
_entity_poly.pdbx_strand_id
1 'polypeptide(L)'
;MEIELPALELHENVLLRFFQSNLKEGAPGKKTGERVVIEVVHPKDLAVTYETDLVRDRIKHEMSNGDRNVYKLGFLVDCYVEKSNGRPVLYRVTDIHEVFEIPDD
;
A
#
# COMPACT_ATOMS: atom_id res chain seq x y z
N MET A 1 -7.28 13.11 -30.47
CA MET A 1 -6.61 13.72 -29.30
C MET A 1 -6.31 12.55 -28.39
N GLU A 2 -5.07 12.06 -28.47
CA GLU A 2 -4.59 10.96 -27.64
C GLU A 2 -4.25 11.58 -26.29
N ILE A 3 -4.96 11.18 -25.24
CA ILE A 3 -4.74 11.72 -23.91
C ILE A 3 -3.57 10.91 -23.33
N GLU A 4 -2.37 11.48 -23.35
CA GLU A 4 -1.27 10.95 -22.55
C GLU A 4 -1.64 11.13 -21.08
N LEU A 5 -2.10 10.05 -20.45
CA LEU A 5 -2.19 9.99 -19.00
C LEU A 5 -0.79 10.25 -18.45
N PRO A 6 -0.62 11.08 -17.39
CA PRO A 6 0.68 11.25 -16.78
C PRO A 6 1.24 9.86 -16.48
N ALA A 7 2.49 9.61 -16.89
CA ALA A 7 3.17 8.34 -16.64
C ALA A 7 3.20 8.11 -15.13
N LEU A 8 2.25 7.33 -14.63
CA LEU A 8 2.24 6.89 -13.25
C LEU A 8 3.43 5.95 -13.08
N GLU A 9 4.25 6.22 -12.09
CA GLU A 9 5.42 5.40 -11.81
C GLU A 9 4.95 4.08 -11.20
N LEU A 10 4.91 3.03 -12.01
CA LEU A 10 4.56 1.67 -11.60
C LEU A 10 5.79 1.00 -10.97
N HIS A 11 5.60 0.42 -9.79
CA HIS A 11 6.55 -0.48 -9.17
C HIS A 11 5.88 -1.83 -8.95
N GLU A 12 6.50 -2.87 -9.49
CA GLU A 12 6.02 -4.24 -9.41
C GLU A 12 6.84 -5.04 -8.40
N ASN A 13 6.21 -6.00 -7.72
CA ASN A 13 6.84 -6.90 -6.77
C ASN A 13 7.69 -6.19 -5.69
N VAL A 14 7.14 -5.12 -5.09
CA VAL A 14 7.82 -4.37 -4.03
C VAL A 14 7.27 -4.71 -2.64
N LEU A 15 8.16 -4.68 -1.64
CA LEU A 15 7.79 -4.93 -0.26
C LEU A 15 7.13 -3.70 0.35
N LEU A 16 5.87 -3.86 0.72
CA LEU A 16 5.08 -2.90 1.49
C LEU A 16 4.94 -3.40 2.94
N ARG A 17 5.20 -2.50 3.89
CA ARG A 17 4.96 -2.73 5.32
C ARG A 17 4.08 -1.65 5.90
N PHE A 18 3.17 -2.02 6.79
CA PHE A 18 2.37 -1.05 7.52
C PHE A 18 3.21 -0.39 8.61
N PHE A 19 3.23 0.95 8.60
CA PHE A 19 3.77 1.77 9.69
C PHE A 19 2.67 2.23 10.64
N GLN A 20 1.50 2.54 10.09
CA GLN A 20 0.29 2.84 10.85
C GLN A 20 -0.87 2.11 10.19
N SER A 21 -1.60 1.31 10.96
CA SER A 21 -2.81 0.65 10.50
C SER A 21 -4.06 1.33 11.08
N ASN A 22 -5.13 1.37 10.29
CA ASN A 22 -6.45 1.73 10.78
C ASN A 22 -7.44 0.65 10.34
N LEU A 23 -7.80 -0.24 11.25
CA LEU A 23 -8.72 -1.34 10.99
C LEU A 23 -10.19 -0.88 10.84
N LYS A 24 -10.51 0.39 11.11
CA LYS A 24 -11.86 0.92 10.88
C LYS A 24 -12.12 1.10 9.39
N GLU A 25 -13.29 0.66 8.93
CA GLU A 25 -13.72 0.79 7.53
C GLU A 25 -13.76 2.26 7.10
N GLY A 26 -12.98 2.61 6.08
CA GLY A 26 -13.12 3.84 5.33
C GLY A 26 -13.77 3.54 3.98
N ALA A 27 -14.64 4.44 3.50
CA ALA A 27 -15.29 4.29 2.20
C ALA A 27 -14.25 4.22 1.04
N PRO A 28 -14.54 3.47 -0.04
CA PRO A 28 -13.69 3.40 -1.23
C PRO A 28 -13.29 4.78 -1.74
N GLY A 29 -12.03 4.95 -2.18
CA GLY A 29 -11.53 6.22 -2.74
C GLY A 29 -11.26 7.35 -1.73
N LYS A 30 -11.50 7.13 -0.43
CA LYS A 30 -11.08 8.09 0.61
C LYS A 30 -9.70 7.72 1.14
N LYS A 31 -8.91 8.75 1.50
CA LYS A 31 -7.65 8.56 2.22
C LYS A 31 -7.90 7.67 3.44
N THR A 32 -7.26 6.52 3.46
CA THR A 32 -7.18 5.73 4.68
C THR A 32 -6.30 6.49 5.67
N GLY A 33 -6.52 6.28 6.96
CA GLY A 33 -5.56 6.73 7.99
C GLY A 33 -4.29 5.87 8.02
N GLU A 34 -4.09 5.02 7.00
CA GLU A 34 -3.01 4.05 6.96
C GLU A 34 -1.77 4.67 6.34
N ARG A 35 -0.64 4.28 6.90
CA ARG A 35 0.68 4.71 6.46
C ARG A 35 1.52 3.48 6.24
N VAL A 36 2.21 3.44 5.11
CA VAL A 36 3.01 2.28 4.70
C VAL A 36 4.39 2.73 4.24
N VAL A 37 5.35 1.82 4.33
CA VAL A 37 6.73 2.03 3.88
C VAL A 37 7.03 1.04 2.75
N ILE A 38 7.59 1.57 1.68
CA ILE A 38 8.22 0.81 0.58
C ILE A 38 9.63 1.37 0.43
N GLU A 39 10.60 0.77 1.10
CA GLU A 39 11.95 1.35 1.27
C GLU A 39 12.69 1.53 -0.06
N VAL A 40 12.46 0.62 -1.02
CA VAL A 40 13.06 0.69 -2.36
C VAL A 40 12.54 1.87 -3.19
N VAL A 41 11.41 2.47 -2.80
CA VAL A 41 10.80 3.63 -3.48
C VAL A 41 11.07 4.93 -2.71
N HIS A 42 10.78 4.94 -1.41
CA HIS A 42 10.97 6.13 -0.58
C HIS A 42 11.19 5.76 0.90
N PRO A 43 12.13 6.41 1.61
CA PRO A 43 12.51 6.02 2.98
C PRO A 43 11.48 6.42 4.06
N LYS A 44 10.51 7.28 3.76
CA LYS A 44 9.47 7.68 4.72
C LYS A 44 8.18 6.93 4.47
N ASP A 45 7.40 6.76 5.53
CA ASP A 45 6.03 6.30 5.44
C ASP A 45 5.20 7.28 4.60
N LEU A 46 4.34 6.75 3.73
CA LEU A 46 3.42 7.51 2.89
C LEU A 46 1.99 6.97 3.08
N ALA A 47 0.99 7.75 2.69
CA ALA A 47 -0.39 7.26 2.68
C ALA A 47 -0.54 6.11 1.67
N VAL A 48 -1.55 5.26 1.87
CA VAL A 48 -1.90 4.19 0.93
C VAL A 48 -3.36 4.28 0.49
N THR A 49 -3.61 3.94 -0.77
CA THR A 49 -4.95 3.70 -1.32
C THR A 49 -4.94 2.40 -2.10
N TYR A 50 -6.11 1.81 -2.32
CA TYR A 50 -6.28 0.57 -3.05
C TYR A 50 -7.04 0.85 -4.35
N GLU A 51 -6.58 0.28 -5.46
CA GLU A 51 -7.20 0.46 -6.78
C GLU A 51 -8.63 -0.10 -6.80
N THR A 52 -8.85 -1.22 -6.13
CA THR A 52 -10.14 -1.90 -6.08
C THR A 52 -10.52 -2.29 -4.66
N ASP A 53 -11.83 -2.49 -4.44
CA ASP A 53 -12.36 -3.02 -3.18
C ASP A 53 -11.80 -4.41 -2.88
N LEU A 54 -11.57 -5.24 -3.90
CA LEU A 54 -11.00 -6.58 -3.73
C LEU A 54 -9.60 -6.54 -3.11
N VAL A 55 -8.73 -5.64 -3.61
CA VAL A 55 -7.38 -5.44 -3.08
C VAL A 55 -7.44 -4.93 -1.64
N ARG A 56 -8.31 -3.95 -1.36
CA ARG A 56 -8.52 -3.44 -0.02
C ARG A 56 -8.94 -4.56 0.93
N ASP A 57 -10.00 -5.29 0.59
CA ASP A 57 -10.62 -6.26 1.46
C ASP A 57 -9.66 -7.43 1.74
N ARG A 58 -8.83 -7.83 0.76
CA ARG A 58 -7.76 -8.81 0.96
C ARG A 58 -6.71 -8.33 1.96
N ILE A 59 -6.16 -7.12 1.80
CA ILE A 59 -5.20 -6.56 2.77
C ILE A 59 -5.82 -6.45 4.17
N LYS A 60 -7.06 -5.96 4.26
CA LYS A 60 -7.77 -5.82 5.53
C LYS A 60 -8.00 -7.17 6.21
N HIS A 61 -8.36 -8.20 5.45
CA HIS A 61 -8.51 -9.55 5.95
C HIS A 61 -7.23 -10.04 6.62
N GLU A 62 -6.09 -9.93 5.92
CA GLU A 62 -4.78 -10.32 6.45
C GLU A 62 -4.38 -9.51 7.69
N MET A 63 -4.69 -8.20 7.71
CA MET A 63 -4.43 -7.36 8.87
C MET A 63 -5.31 -7.69 10.08
N SER A 64 -6.53 -8.18 9.84
CA SER A 64 -7.50 -8.51 10.89
C SER A 64 -7.35 -9.92 11.45
N ASN A 65 -6.55 -10.76 10.78
CA ASN A 65 -6.37 -12.15 11.16
C ASN A 65 -5.62 -12.22 12.50
N GLY A 66 -6.38 -12.40 13.59
CA GLY A 66 -6.06 -11.96 14.95
C GLY A 66 -4.84 -12.59 15.63
N ASP A 67 -4.19 -13.56 14.98
CA ASP A 67 -2.99 -14.21 15.50
C ASP A 67 -1.69 -13.52 15.02
N ARG A 68 -1.75 -12.63 14.02
CA ARG A 68 -0.57 -11.98 13.44
C ARG A 68 -0.47 -10.51 13.83
N ASN A 69 0.72 -10.07 14.21
CA ASN A 69 1.01 -8.65 14.38
C ASN A 69 1.14 -7.98 13.00
N VAL A 70 0.21 -7.08 12.66
CA VAL A 70 0.20 -6.32 11.39
C VAL A 70 1.53 -5.64 11.09
N TYR A 71 2.24 -5.16 12.10
CA TYR A 71 3.52 -4.47 11.93
C TYR A 71 4.69 -5.42 11.63
N LYS A 72 4.46 -6.74 11.74
CA LYS A 72 5.37 -7.80 11.31
C LYS A 72 4.97 -8.42 9.98
N LEU A 73 3.90 -7.94 9.34
CA LEU A 73 3.50 -8.43 8.02
C LEU A 73 4.24 -7.68 6.90
N GLY A 74 4.76 -8.46 5.97
CA GLY A 74 5.23 -8.00 4.67
C GLY A 74 4.19 -8.32 3.61
N PHE A 75 3.91 -7.35 2.75
CA PHE A 75 3.03 -7.50 1.59
C PHE A 75 3.87 -7.27 0.34
N LEU A 76 4.00 -8.29 -0.51
CA LEU A 76 4.60 -8.13 -1.82
C LEU A 76 3.50 -7.63 -2.77
N VAL A 77 3.67 -6.43 -3.32
CA VAL A 77 2.61 -5.73 -4.07
C VAL A 77 3.10 -5.11 -5.36
N ASP A 78 2.14 -4.83 -6.24
CA ASP A 78 2.29 -3.86 -7.31
C ASP A 78 1.61 -2.56 -6.91
N CYS A 79 2.26 -1.42 -7.18
CA CYS A 79 1.69 -0.12 -6.86
C CYS A 79 2.17 1.01 -7.76
N TYR A 80 1.34 2.05 -7.87
CA TYR A 80 1.73 3.33 -8.43
C TYR A 80 2.18 4.31 -7.35
N VAL A 81 3.17 5.15 -7.68
CA VAL A 81 3.57 6.28 -6.84
C VAL A 81 2.86 7.54 -7.30
N GLU A 82 1.96 8.03 -6.46
CA GLU A 82 1.28 9.30 -6.69
C GLU A 82 2.14 10.43 -6.14
N LYS A 83 2.41 11.44 -7.00
CA LYS A 83 3.29 12.57 -6.69
C LYS A 83 2.52 13.87 -6.63
N SER A 84 2.91 14.75 -5.71
CA SER A 84 2.47 16.14 -5.65
C SER A 84 3.69 17.06 -5.66
N ASN A 85 3.75 18.00 -6.60
CA ASN A 85 4.91 18.87 -6.80
C ASN A 85 6.24 18.08 -6.92
N GLY A 86 6.22 16.97 -7.63
CA GLY A 86 7.38 16.08 -7.83
C GLY A 86 7.76 15.23 -6.61
N ARG A 87 7.04 15.33 -5.48
CA ARG A 87 7.31 14.55 -4.27
C ARG A 87 6.30 13.40 -4.11
N PRO A 88 6.75 12.19 -3.75
CA PRO A 88 5.85 11.10 -3.41
C PRO A 88 4.93 11.49 -2.25
N VAL A 89 3.64 11.25 -2.39
CA VAL A 89 2.65 11.54 -1.34
C VAL A 89 1.81 10.35 -0.94
N LEU A 90 1.69 9.36 -1.83
CA LEU A 90 0.75 8.25 -1.72
C LEU A 90 1.22 7.07 -2.57
N TYR A 91 0.99 5.86 -2.09
CA TYR A 91 1.04 4.64 -2.88
C TYR A 91 -0.37 4.16 -3.22
N ARG A 92 -0.61 3.84 -4.49
CA ARG A 92 -1.87 3.22 -4.94
C ARG A 92 -1.60 1.76 -5.28
N VAL A 93 -1.99 0.87 -4.39
CA VAL A 93 -1.78 -0.59 -4.52
C VAL A 93 -2.77 -1.15 -5.53
N THR A 94 -2.25 -1.85 -6.52
CA THR A 94 -3.03 -2.44 -7.62
C THR A 94 -3.19 -3.94 -7.48
N ASP A 95 -2.18 -4.62 -6.92
CA ASP A 95 -2.24 -6.06 -6.70
C ASP A 95 -1.40 -6.48 -5.48
N ILE A 96 -1.72 -7.65 -4.93
CA ILE A 96 -1.02 -8.27 -3.80
C ILE A 96 -0.61 -9.68 -4.25
N HIS A 97 0.69 -9.93 -4.32
CA HIS A 97 1.21 -11.22 -4.71
C HIS A 97 1.27 -12.16 -3.52
N GLU A 98 1.88 -11.70 -2.42
CA GLU A 98 2.17 -12.53 -1.26
C GLU A 98 2.03 -11.74 0.04
N VAL A 99 1.65 -12.44 1.10
CA VAL A 99 1.67 -11.93 2.47
C VAL A 99 2.45 -12.90 3.34
N PHE A 100 3.46 -12.39 4.04
CA PHE A 100 4.35 -13.19 4.87
C PHE A 100 4.72 -12.46 6.15
N GLU A 101 5.18 -13.21 7.16
CA GLU A 101 5.73 -12.64 8.38
C GLU A 101 7.20 -12.30 8.17
N ILE A 102 7.57 -11.07 8.50
CA ILE A 102 8.94 -10.60 8.47
C ILE A 102 9.58 -11.00 9.82
N PRO A 103 10.73 -11.70 9.79
CA PRO A 103 11.48 -12.01 11.01
C PRO A 103 11.77 -10.74 11.80
N ASP A 104 11.77 -10.83 13.14
CA ASP A 104 12.42 -9.80 13.94
C ASP A 104 13.94 -9.89 13.69
N ASP A 105 14.58 -8.75 13.39
CA ASP A 105 16.05 -8.61 13.40
C ASP A 105 16.62 -8.83 14.82
#